data_AF-A0A8D8NN26-F1
#
_entry.id   AF-A0A8D8NN26-F1
#
_cell.length_a   1.000
_cell.length_b   1.000
_cell.length_c   1.000
_cell.angle_alpha   90.00
_cell.angle_beta   90.00
_cell.angle_gamma   90.00
#
_symmetry.space_group_name_H-M   'P 1'
#
loop_
_entity.id
_entity.type
_entity.pdbx_description
1 polymer ?
#
loop_
_entity_poly.entity_id
_entity_poly.type
_entity_poly.pdbx_seq_one_letter_code
_entity_poly.pdbx_strand_id
1 'polypeptide(L)'
;MANLKPLQCLNLDANQQKNFIKFFKTLPEKSSTTVRFFDRSDYYSCHGPDAEFVAKCVFKSTNVVKIMAPAGLEDELPYVVLSKNNFESFIRDLLLVRNYRAEDYTNKGPT
;
A
#
# COMPACT_ATOMS: atom_id res chain seq x y z
N MET A 1 12.06 -17.03 -17.31
CA MET A 1 12.62 -16.43 -16.08
C MET A 1 12.01 -15.03 -15.95
N ALA A 2 11.03 -14.84 -15.07
CA ALA A 2 10.42 -13.53 -14.90
C ALA A 2 11.47 -12.57 -14.32
N ASN A 3 11.82 -11.56 -15.10
CA ASN A 3 12.70 -10.47 -14.68
C ASN A 3 11.99 -9.70 -13.57
N LEU A 4 12.19 -10.14 -12.32
CA LEU A 4 11.70 -9.44 -11.14
C LEU A 4 12.51 -8.15 -11.04
N LYS A 5 11.97 -7.07 -11.62
CA LYS A 5 12.41 -5.71 -11.29
C LYS A 5 12.49 -5.64 -9.75
N PRO A 6 13.58 -5.09 -9.18
CA PRO A 6 13.71 -4.99 -7.73
C PRO A 6 12.40 -4.44 -7.18
N LEU A 7 11.77 -5.19 -6.24
CA LEU A 7 10.51 -4.86 -5.58
C LEU A 7 10.47 -3.35 -5.40
N GLN A 8 9.72 -2.65 -6.26
CA GLN A 8 9.79 -1.20 -6.39
C GLN A 8 9.73 -0.63 -4.99
N CYS A 9 10.84 -0.05 -4.52
CA CYS A 9 10.80 0.76 -3.32
C CYS A 9 9.80 1.87 -3.61
N LEU A 10 8.98 2.23 -2.62
CA LEU A 10 8.06 3.34 -2.77
C LEU A 10 8.91 4.56 -3.15
N ASN A 11 8.79 5.02 -4.40
CA ASN A 11 9.69 6.03 -4.95
C ASN A 11 9.19 7.42 -4.55
N LEU A 12 9.21 7.70 -3.24
CA LEU A 12 8.87 8.98 -2.65
C LEU A 12 10.11 9.61 -2.05
N ASP A 13 10.32 10.91 -2.30
CA ASP A 13 11.33 11.68 -1.59
C ASP A 13 10.98 11.85 -0.09
N ALA A 14 11.93 12.32 0.72
CA ALA A 14 11.73 12.41 2.17
C ALA A 14 10.57 13.34 2.57
N ASN A 15 10.32 14.41 1.81
CA ASN A 15 9.20 15.33 2.09
C ASN A 15 7.87 14.69 1.70
N GLN A 16 7.82 13.99 0.56
CA GLN A 16 6.67 13.23 0.13
C GLN A 16 6.31 12.11 1.12
N GLN A 17 7.31 11.40 1.66
CA GLN A 17 7.09 10.40 2.71
C GLN A 17 6.49 11.03 3.97
N LYS A 18 7.07 12.14 4.47
CA LYS A 18 6.54 12.85 5.64
C LYS A 18 5.11 13.33 5.43
N ASN A 19 4.81 13.92 4.28
CA ASN A 19 3.48 14.41 3.93
C ASN A 19 2.48 13.25 3.81
N PHE A 20 2.90 12.14 3.21
CA PHE A 20 2.06 10.96 3.09
C PHE A 20 1.75 10.34 4.46
N ILE A 21 2.73 10.22 5.37
CA ILE A 21 2.47 9.71 6.73
C ILE A 21 1.49 10.62 7.47
N LYS A 22 1.67 11.94 7.40
CA LYS A 22 0.72 12.91 7.98
C LYS A 22 -0.69 12.73 7.42
N PHE A 23 -0.82 12.64 6.09
CA PHE A 23 -2.10 12.39 5.43
C PHE A 23 -2.71 11.05 5.85
N PHE A 24 -1.93 9.97 5.85
CA PHE A 24 -2.39 8.64 6.22
C PHE A 24 -2.98 8.62 7.64
N LYS A 25 -2.37 9.37 8.57
CA LYS A 25 -2.87 9.55 9.94
C LYS A 25 -4.17 10.35 10.05
N THR A 26 -4.51 11.17 9.05
CA THR A 26 -5.78 11.89 9.02
C THR A 26 -6.94 11.05 8.48
N LEU A 27 -6.66 9.87 7.92
CA LEU A 27 -7.71 9.01 7.39
C LEU A 27 -8.60 8.49 8.52
N PRO A 28 -9.92 8.43 8.33
CA PRO A 28 -10.82 7.94 9.35
C PRO A 28 -10.54 6.48 9.68
N GLU A 29 -10.97 6.03 10.86
CA GLU A 29 -10.98 4.61 11.18
C GLU A 29 -11.82 3.85 10.16
N LYS A 30 -11.40 2.63 9.83
CA LYS A 30 -12.12 1.74 8.91
C LYS A 30 -12.31 0.37 9.54
N SER A 31 -13.34 -0.34 9.08
CA SER A 31 -13.52 -1.75 9.43
C SER A 31 -12.30 -2.58 9.01
N SER A 32 -11.98 -3.62 9.78
CA SER A 32 -10.97 -4.63 9.44
C SER A 32 -11.26 -5.37 8.13
N THR A 33 -12.51 -5.32 7.65
CA THR A 33 -12.95 -5.87 6.35
C THR A 33 -12.85 -4.87 5.19
N THR A 34 -12.25 -3.70 5.42
CA THR A 34 -12.01 -2.68 4.39
C THR A 34 -10.52 -2.57 4.15
N VAL A 35 -10.05 -2.65 2.91
CA VAL A 35 -8.63 -2.50 2.56
C VAL A 35 -8.42 -1.22 1.76
N ARG A 36 -7.44 -0.41 2.14
CA ARG A 36 -7.07 0.83 1.45
C ARG A 36 -5.93 0.58 0.48
N PHE A 37 -6.16 0.96 -0.77
CA PHE A 37 -5.16 0.99 -1.82
C PHE A 37 -4.83 2.44 -2.15
N PHE A 38 -3.56 2.70 -2.45
CA PHE A 38 -3.10 3.99 -2.89
C PHE A 38 -2.48 3.84 -4.27
N ASP A 39 -3.12 4.43 -5.28
CA ASP A 39 -2.64 4.44 -6.65
C ASP A 39 -1.41 5.35 -6.77
N ARG A 40 -0.30 4.77 -7.25
CA ARG A 40 0.98 5.45 -7.53
C ARG A 40 1.26 5.50 -9.04
N SER A 41 0.22 5.47 -9.86
CA SER A 41 0.20 5.48 -11.32
C SER A 41 0.73 4.19 -11.97
N ASP A 42 1.93 3.74 -11.59
CA ASP A 42 2.56 2.53 -12.16
C ASP A 42 2.34 1.27 -11.30
N TYR A 43 2.04 1.47 -10.03
CA TYR A 43 1.85 0.43 -9.03
C TYR A 43 0.88 0.92 -7.95
N TYR A 44 0.46 -0.01 -7.10
CA TYR A 44 -0.34 0.30 -5.91
C TYR A 44 0.48 0.10 -4.65
N SER A 45 0.14 0.82 -3.60
CA SER A 45 0.69 0.57 -2.27
C SER A 45 -0.41 0.39 -1.23
N CYS A 46 -0.15 -0.46 -0.24
CA CYS A 46 -0.95 -0.60 0.97
C CYS A 46 -0.07 -0.32 2.18
N HIS A 47 -0.65 0.20 3.26
CA HIS A 47 0.11 0.73 4.40
C HIS A 47 -0.48 0.28 5.74
N GLY A 48 0.34 0.27 6.78
CA GLY A 48 -0.06 -0.13 8.13
C GLY A 48 -0.57 -1.58 8.18
N PRO A 49 -1.67 -1.88 8.89
CA PRO A 49 -2.22 -3.23 8.99
C PRO A 49 -2.57 -3.87 7.64
N ASP A 50 -2.99 -3.05 6.67
CA ASP A 50 -3.31 -3.53 5.32
C ASP A 50 -2.06 -4.05 4.62
N ALA A 51 -0.88 -3.48 4.89
CA ALA A 51 0.36 -3.93 4.26
C ALA A 51 0.68 -5.39 4.62
N GLU A 52 0.56 -5.75 5.90
CA GLU A 52 0.80 -7.12 6.35
C GLU A 52 -0.26 -8.10 5.84
N PHE A 53 -1.54 -7.70 5.87
CA PHE A 53 -2.64 -8.51 5.38
C PHE A 53 -2.49 -8.82 3.88
N VAL A 54 -2.24 -7.79 3.08
CA VAL A 54 -2.01 -7.89 1.64
C VAL A 54 -0.76 -8.74 1.38
N ALA A 55 0.32 -8.55 2.14
CA ALA A 55 1.55 -9.32 1.97
C ALA A 55 1.32 -10.83 2.15
N LYS A 56 0.60 -11.21 3.22
CA LYS A 56 0.23 -12.61 3.49
C LYS A 56 -0.69 -13.17 2.40
N CYS A 57 -1.66 -12.39 1.92
CA CYS A 57 -2.61 -12.86 0.92
C CYS A 57 -1.96 -13.06 -0.46
N VAL A 58 -1.20 -12.07 -0.93
CA VAL A 58 -0.66 -12.01 -2.29
C VAL A 58 0.66 -12.78 -2.41
N PHE A 59 1.60 -12.53 -1.49
CA PHE A 59 2.97 -13.07 -1.59
C PHE A 59 3.22 -14.27 -0.68
N LYS A 60 2.21 -14.68 0.11
CA LYS A 60 2.31 -15.78 1.09
C LYS A 60 3.43 -15.58 2.11
N SER A 61 3.83 -14.33 2.33
CA SER A 61 4.92 -13.95 3.23
C SER A 61 4.77 -12.48 3.64
N THR A 62 5.23 -12.14 4.84
CA THR A 62 5.37 -10.74 5.30
C THR A 62 6.74 -10.15 5.00
N ASN A 63 7.69 -10.92 4.46
CA ASN A 63 9.06 -10.46 4.21
C ASN A 63 9.15 -9.35 3.15
N VAL A 64 8.10 -9.17 2.35
CA VAL A 64 7.98 -8.11 1.35
C VAL A 64 7.51 -6.77 1.93
N VAL A 65 7.07 -6.75 3.20
CA VAL A 65 6.69 -5.53 3.90
C VAL A 65 7.95 -4.75 4.22
N LYS A 66 7.96 -3.48 3.83
CA LYS A 66 9.04 -2.53 4.11
C LYS A 66 8.54 -1.47 5.08
N ILE A 67 9.46 -0.77 5.74
CA ILE A 67 9.14 0.33 6.65
C ILE A 67 9.48 1.66 6.00
N MET A 68 8.53 2.59 6.01
CA MET A 68 8.75 4.00 5.67
C MET A 68 9.06 4.76 6.96
N ALA A 69 10.29 5.23 7.11
CA ALA A 69 10.77 5.96 8.29
C ALA A 69 11.65 7.15 7.84
N PRO A 70 11.07 8.27 7.40
CA PRO A 70 11.83 9.41 6.94
C PRO A 70 12.55 10.10 8.11
N ALA A 71 13.81 10.50 7.90
CA ALA A 71 14.62 11.13 8.95
C ALA A 71 13.94 12.37 9.56
N GLY A 72 13.93 12.44 10.89
CA GLY A 72 13.31 13.53 11.65
C GLY A 72 11.79 13.39 11.84
N LEU A 73 11.23 12.19 11.60
CA LEU A 73 9.90 11.80 12.04
C LEU A 73 10.05 10.56 12.91
N GLU A 74 9.42 10.53 14.10
CA GLU A 74 9.42 9.34 14.96
C GLU A 74 8.50 8.23 14.42
N ASP A 75 7.60 8.59 13.52
CA ASP A 75 6.60 7.68 12.98
C ASP A 75 7.16 6.78 11.89
N GLU A 76 6.99 5.48 12.09
CA GLU A 76 7.23 4.46 11.10
C GLU A 76 5.91 3.98 10.49
N LEU A 77 5.90 3.76 9.17
CA LEU A 77 4.74 3.27 8.46
C LEU A 77 5.10 2.03 7.62
N PRO A 78 4.64 0.83 8.03
CA PRO A 78 4.78 -0.37 7.20
C PRO A 78 4.07 -0.20 5.87
N TYR A 79 4.65 -0.74 4.80
CA TYR A 79 4.05 -0.70 3.47
C TYR A 79 4.42 -1.91 2.61
N VAL A 80 3.56 -2.21 1.64
CA VAL A 80 3.80 -3.19 0.59
C VAL A 80 3.45 -2.58 -0.77
N VAL A 81 4.19 -2.95 -1.79
CA VAL A 81 3.97 -2.52 -3.19
C VAL A 81 3.41 -3.66 -4.00
N LEU A 82 2.36 -3.38 -4.78
CA LEU A 82 1.71 -4.29 -5.70
C LEU A 82 1.87 -3.80 -7.13
N SER A 83 2.28 -4.69 -8.03
CA SER A 83 2.09 -4.45 -9.47
C SER A 83 0.60 -4.32 -9.79
N LYS A 84 0.25 -3.69 -10.93
CA LYS A 84 -1.14 -3.62 -11.40
C LYS A 84 -1.80 -5.00 -11.50
N ASN A 85 -1.07 -6.00 -12.00
CA ASN A 85 -1.59 -7.38 -12.10
C ASN A 85 -1.89 -7.99 -10.72
N ASN A 86 -1.01 -7.77 -9.74
CA ASN A 86 -1.22 -8.27 -8.37
C ASN A 86 -2.41 -7.56 -7.71
N PHE A 87 -2.52 -6.24 -7.89
CA PHE A 87 -3.67 -5.46 -7.43
C PHE A 87 -4.97 -5.98 -8.06
N GLU A 88 -5.03 -6.11 -9.38
CA GLU A 88 -6.23 -6.58 -10.08
C GLU A 88 -6.64 -8.00 -9.68
N SER A 89 -5.68 -8.89 -9.46
CA SER A 89 -5.97 -10.25 -9.01
C SER A 89 -6.49 -10.24 -7.57
N PHE A 90 -5.86 -9.44 -6.72
CA PHE A 90 -6.20 -9.37 -5.31
C PHE A 90 -7.53 -8.66 -5.04
N ILE A 91 -7.83 -7.56 -5.73
CA ILE A 91 -9.09 -6.84 -5.58
C ILE A 91 -10.29 -7.73 -5.98
N ARG A 92 -10.14 -8.59 -7.00
CA ARG A 92 -11.16 -9.57 -7.38
C ARG A 92 -11.39 -10.59 -6.26
N ASP A 93 -10.34 -11.17 -5.68
CA ASP A 93 -10.46 -12.09 -4.52
C ASP A 93 -11.13 -11.40 -3.33
N LEU A 94 -10.72 -10.16 -3.06
CA LEU A 94 -11.19 -9.38 -1.93
C LEU A 94 -12.71 -9.11 -2.01
N LEU A 95 -13.19 -8.75 -3.20
CA LEU A 95 -14.60 -8.43 -3.42
C LEU A 95 -15.46 -9.68 -3.60
N LEU A 96 -14.99 -10.68 -4.36
CA LEU A 96 -15.82 -11.81 -4.80
C LEU A 96 -15.76 -13.02 -3.86
N VAL A 97 -14.66 -13.20 -3.14
CA VAL A 97 -14.45 -14.37 -2.27
C VAL A 97 -14.57 -13.98 -0.80
N ARG A 98 -13.91 -12.89 -0.42
CA ARG A 98 -13.85 -12.46 0.99
C ARG A 98 -15.04 -11.62 1.42
N ASN A 99 -15.84 -11.09 0.47
CA ASN A 99 -16.90 -10.12 0.74
C ASN A 99 -16.40 -8.90 1.53
N TYR A 100 -15.19 -8.46 1.23
CA TYR A 100 -14.57 -7.28 1.83
C TYR A 100 -14.89 -6.02 1.00
N ARG A 101 -14.55 -4.87 1.55
CA ARG A 101 -14.65 -3.56 0.89
C ARG A 101 -13.27 -3.06 0.51
N ALA A 102 -13.21 -2.21 -0.50
CA ALA A 102 -11.98 -1.54 -0.89
C ALA A 102 -12.21 -0.04 -0.99
N GLU A 103 -11.22 0.72 -0.54
CA GLU A 103 -11.12 2.15 -0.78
C GLU A 103 -9.88 2.39 -1.63
N ASP A 104 -10.03 3.09 -2.75
CA ASP A 104 -8.93 3.42 -3.65
C ASP A 104 -8.67 4.94 -3.60
N TYR A 105 -7.46 5.30 -3.20
CA TYR A 105 -7.02 6.69 -3.04
C TYR A 105 -6.05 7.04 -4.16
N THR A 106 -6.37 8.10 -4.89
CA THR A 106 -5.51 8.63 -5.96
C THR A 106 -4.96 10.00 -5.54
N ASN A 107 -3.71 10.27 -5.89
CA ASN A 107 -3.14 11.61 -5.71
C ASN A 107 -3.62 12.50 -6.86
N LYS A 108 -4.46 13.50 -6.56
CA LYS A 108 -4.71 14.59 -7.49
C LYS A 108 -3.42 15.40 -7.56
N GLY A 109 -2.63 15.21 -8.61
CA GLY A 109 -1.41 16.00 -8.85
C GLY A 109 -1.69 17.53 -8.80
N PRO A 110 -0.64 18.36 -8.86
CA PRO A 110 -0.82 19.81 -8.79
C PRO A 110 -1.81 20.26 -9.88
N THR A 111 -2.94 20.83 -9.45
CA THR A 111 -3.90 21.54 -10.30
C THR A 111 -3.26 22.76 -10.94
#